data_AF-A0AAJ2NQ22-F1
#
_entry.id   AF-A0AAJ2NQ22-F1
#
_cell.length_a   1.000
_cell.length_b   1.000
_cell.length_c   1.000
_cell.angle_alpha   90.00
_cell.angle_beta   90.00
_cell.angle_gamma   90.00
#
_symmetry.space_group_name_H-M   'P 1'
#
loop_
_entity.id
_entity.type
_entity.pdbx_description
1 polymer ?
#
loop_
_entity_poly.entity_id
_entity_poly.type
_entity_poly.pdbx_seq_one_letter_code
_entity_poly.pdbx_strand_id
1 'polypeptide(L)'
;MVKKIVFSFILLQVVFGVSVTLASWEAEPNNTIQQANPISANGEYSGVISSSSDVDFFGFTVNEPGNLTISMPNNVDSSWYITLYNSSGAQLNWTYTDRGQFVSGDKKDEIGLSPGTYYISVGNSYNAINIPYIFKLKFDKKGLFEQEPNDSVQTATPFSLNNEYRGNLNSSADEDYYRFSLNEPGNITMSMPNDPNSAWYIYLYNSSGKELTYFNTKRGQFVTGSTSDEIGLPAGTYYIRVSDSYDASKKPYLLNIQFEQSRFYEQELNNTTQDATVIDINYRYQGVINTSNDTDFYRFDVDSPGSYTISIPNNEEVSWGLTIWDQHGDIIDAFTTERGSFISNVSSKRVGLKKGTYYLQVGHPYGSNPSKIPYSFAIEHQQFNDMNVNYWAYNEIAFLESKGIIKGYSNGTFRPGNQVTRSQAATMISRALGLSLNNVTNPGYRDVSTDFHSYREIAAVTNAGIFPKNATFRPNDNLTRAEMAAVLVKAYNLTGTYDGAITDVRDPELLKHVQALAGNGITNIYSDNTFRPNNDVTRAQFSAFFSRILDESFRD
;
A
#
# COMPACT_ATOMS: atom_id res chain seq x y z
N MET A 1 23.33 96.22 -24.97
CA MET A 1 24.37 95.44 -24.27
C MET A 1 23.82 94.06 -23.96
N VAL A 2 24.68 93.05 -24.09
CA VAL A 2 24.41 91.71 -24.58
C VAL A 2 23.75 90.78 -23.55
N LYS A 3 22.83 89.94 -24.04
CA LYS A 3 22.07 88.88 -23.36
C LYS A 3 22.89 87.59 -23.20
N LYS A 4 22.53 86.85 -22.14
CA LYS A 4 22.94 85.48 -21.78
C LYS A 4 22.89 84.51 -22.97
N ILE A 5 23.94 83.70 -23.12
CA ILE A 5 24.01 82.57 -24.04
C ILE A 5 23.52 81.31 -23.31
N VAL A 6 22.51 80.67 -23.88
CA VAL A 6 22.02 79.33 -23.54
C VAL A 6 22.70 78.36 -24.50
N PHE A 7 23.37 77.33 -23.97
CA PHE A 7 23.89 76.22 -24.78
C PHE A 7 22.77 75.21 -25.04
N SER A 8 22.39 75.08 -26.31
CA SER A 8 21.47 74.06 -26.81
C SER A 8 22.30 72.90 -27.34
N PHE A 9 22.18 71.71 -26.74
CA PHE A 9 22.73 70.48 -27.31
C PHE A 9 21.73 69.92 -28.35
N ILE A 10 22.17 69.84 -29.59
CA ILE A 10 21.46 69.15 -30.68
C ILE A 10 21.85 67.67 -30.61
N LEU A 11 20.84 66.81 -30.44
CA LEU A 11 20.96 65.36 -30.49
C LEU A 11 20.98 64.92 -31.97
N LEU A 12 22.11 64.38 -32.43
CA LEU A 12 22.21 63.71 -33.73
C LEU A 12 21.81 62.25 -33.55
N GLN A 13 20.64 61.86 -34.09
CA GLN A 13 20.22 60.46 -34.14
C GLN A 13 21.03 59.70 -35.19
N VAL A 14 21.80 58.70 -34.76
CA VAL A 14 22.23 57.59 -35.61
C VAL A 14 21.41 56.37 -35.18
N VAL A 15 20.60 55.87 -36.10
CA VAL A 15 19.72 54.72 -35.91
C VAL A 15 20.53 53.44 -36.03
N PHE A 16 20.82 52.81 -34.89
CA PHE A 16 20.90 51.35 -34.80
C PHE A 16 19.78 50.91 -33.86
N GLY A 17 18.86 50.08 -34.37
CA GLY A 17 17.73 49.55 -33.63
C GLY A 17 18.18 48.58 -32.55
N VAL A 18 18.52 49.10 -31.38
CA VAL A 18 18.50 48.38 -30.11
C VAL A 18 17.65 49.22 -29.17
N SER A 19 16.45 48.75 -28.86
CA SER A 19 15.61 49.33 -27.83
C SER A 19 16.28 49.05 -26.48
N VAL A 20 17.13 49.97 -26.02
CA VAL A 20 17.63 49.94 -24.64
C VAL A 20 16.48 50.44 -23.76
N THR A 21 15.79 49.52 -23.09
CA THR A 21 14.92 49.88 -21.97
C THR A 21 15.82 50.43 -20.85
N LEU A 22 15.81 51.74 -20.63
CA LEU A 22 16.47 52.34 -19.47
C LEU A 22 15.79 51.81 -18.20
N ALA A 23 16.60 51.32 -17.25
CA ALA A 23 16.09 50.93 -15.94
C ALA A 23 15.40 52.13 -15.26
N SER A 24 14.30 51.88 -14.56
CA SER A 24 13.55 52.95 -13.88
C SER A 24 14.28 53.37 -12.62
N TRP A 25 14.62 54.66 -12.51
CA TRP A 25 15.31 55.24 -11.36
C TRP A 25 14.34 55.44 -10.19
N GLU A 26 14.82 55.21 -8.97
CA GLU A 26 14.08 55.38 -7.73
C GLU A 26 13.59 56.83 -7.47
N ALA A 27 12.67 56.99 -6.51
CA ALA A 27 12.21 58.29 -6.07
C ALA A 27 12.14 58.39 -4.54
N GLU A 28 12.92 59.30 -3.97
CA GLU A 28 13.02 59.51 -2.53
C GLU A 28 11.93 60.46 -1.98
N PRO A 29 11.45 60.28 -0.73
CA PRO A 29 11.82 59.23 0.21
C PRO A 29 11.16 57.88 -0.13
N ASN A 30 11.90 56.78 -0.13
CA ASN A 30 11.38 55.40 -0.30
C ASN A 30 11.84 54.45 0.81
N ASN A 31 12.17 54.98 1.98
CA ASN A 31 12.85 54.28 3.07
C ASN A 31 11.99 53.28 3.88
N THR A 32 10.73 53.10 3.50
CA THR A 32 9.76 52.24 4.19
C THR A 32 8.79 51.59 3.21
N ILE A 33 8.14 50.49 3.61
CA ILE A 33 7.07 49.84 2.83
C ILE A 33 5.97 50.84 2.42
N GLN A 34 5.59 51.75 3.32
CA GLN A 34 4.55 52.76 3.06
C GLN A 34 4.97 53.82 2.02
N GLN A 35 6.27 53.98 1.81
CA GLN A 35 6.87 54.93 0.88
C GLN A 35 7.42 54.25 -0.38
N ALA A 36 7.20 52.94 -0.53
CA ALA A 36 7.82 52.14 -1.57
C ALA A 36 7.52 52.69 -2.97
N ASN A 37 8.54 52.75 -3.82
CA ASN A 37 8.37 53.14 -5.21
C ASN A 37 7.55 52.09 -5.97
N PRO A 38 6.47 52.49 -6.67
CA PRO A 38 5.64 51.54 -7.39
C PRO A 38 6.38 51.02 -8.62
N ILE A 39 6.46 49.69 -8.75
CA ILE A 39 7.14 48.99 -9.84
C ILE A 39 6.29 47.83 -10.36
N SER A 40 6.64 47.27 -11.52
CA SER A 40 6.05 46.03 -12.05
C SER A 40 6.87 44.79 -11.69
N ALA A 41 6.22 43.63 -11.62
CA ALA A 41 6.89 42.33 -11.42
C ALA A 41 7.78 41.88 -12.61
N ASN A 42 7.85 42.69 -13.67
CA ASN A 42 8.72 42.51 -14.83
C ASN A 42 9.37 43.86 -15.16
N GLY A 43 10.68 43.97 -15.05
CA GLY A 43 11.39 45.22 -15.31
C GLY A 43 12.81 45.28 -14.73
N GLU A 44 13.50 46.37 -15.02
CA GLU A 44 14.80 46.70 -14.44
C GLU A 44 14.69 48.02 -13.68
N TYR A 45 15.23 48.06 -12.46
CA TYR A 45 15.08 49.16 -11.51
C TYR A 45 16.44 49.54 -10.94
N SER A 46 16.64 50.82 -10.63
CA SER A 46 17.94 51.34 -10.20
C SER A 46 17.79 52.39 -9.13
N GLY A 47 18.79 52.50 -8.27
CA GLY A 47 18.86 53.47 -7.19
C GLY A 47 20.27 53.63 -6.65
N VAL A 48 20.43 54.36 -5.56
CA VAL A 48 21.69 54.63 -4.87
C VAL A 48 21.45 54.77 -3.37
N ILE A 49 22.11 53.89 -2.61
CA ILE A 49 22.08 53.95 -1.15
C ILE A 49 22.94 55.13 -0.68
N SER A 50 22.33 56.19 -0.16
CA SER A 50 22.99 57.46 0.21
C SER A 50 23.69 57.43 1.58
N SER A 51 23.30 56.51 2.46
CA SER A 51 23.90 56.34 3.79
C SER A 51 23.78 54.90 4.30
N SER A 52 24.45 54.55 5.40
CA SER A 52 24.36 53.20 5.98
C SER A 52 22.98 52.83 6.54
N SER A 53 22.13 53.82 6.79
CA SER A 53 20.75 53.63 7.26
C SER A 53 19.71 53.75 6.14
N ASP A 54 20.15 54.04 4.92
CA ASP A 54 19.29 54.21 3.76
C ASP A 54 18.93 52.84 3.17
N VAL A 55 17.64 52.63 2.93
CA VAL A 55 17.08 51.36 2.46
C VAL A 55 15.95 51.63 1.49
N ASP A 56 16.13 51.29 0.22
CA ASP A 56 15.19 51.67 -0.82
C ASP A 56 14.12 50.60 -0.97
N PHE A 57 12.85 50.96 -0.76
CA PHE A 57 11.72 50.05 -0.95
C PHE A 57 11.04 50.24 -2.31
N PHE A 58 10.68 49.13 -2.94
CA PHE A 58 9.93 49.07 -4.18
C PHE A 58 8.74 48.12 -4.04
N GLY A 59 7.54 48.53 -4.45
CA GLY A 59 6.31 47.75 -4.30
C GLY A 59 5.73 47.31 -5.65
N PHE A 60 5.32 46.04 -5.76
CA PHE A 60 4.63 45.50 -6.93
C PHE A 60 3.45 44.61 -6.53
N THR A 61 2.59 44.29 -7.49
CA THR A 61 1.48 43.34 -7.30
C THR A 61 1.52 42.27 -8.38
N VAL A 62 1.26 41.03 -7.98
CA VAL A 62 1.00 39.91 -8.89
C VAL A 62 -0.44 39.45 -8.69
N ASN A 63 -1.15 39.19 -9.78
CA ASN A 63 -2.59 38.88 -9.74
C ASN A 63 -2.90 37.39 -9.86
N GLU A 64 -1.89 36.57 -10.14
CA GLU A 64 -1.97 35.13 -10.35
C GLU A 64 -0.70 34.49 -9.77
N PRO A 65 -0.73 33.21 -9.36
CA PRO A 65 0.45 32.50 -8.92
C PRO A 65 1.53 32.43 -10.01
N GLY A 66 2.80 32.44 -9.62
CA GLY A 66 3.91 32.31 -10.55
C GLY A 66 5.27 32.46 -9.88
N ASN A 67 6.34 32.31 -10.65
CA ASN A 67 7.71 32.37 -10.16
C ASN A 67 8.32 33.74 -10.42
N LEU A 68 8.79 34.40 -9.36
CA LEU A 68 9.57 35.63 -9.45
C LEU A 68 11.06 35.30 -9.46
N THR A 69 11.74 35.63 -10.54
CA THR A 69 13.20 35.73 -10.57
C THR A 69 13.63 37.14 -10.19
N ILE A 70 14.48 37.26 -9.18
CA ILE A 70 15.17 38.49 -8.78
C ILE A 70 16.62 38.34 -9.24
N SER A 71 17.12 39.28 -10.05
CA SER A 71 18.53 39.28 -10.45
C SER A 71 19.22 40.63 -10.20
N MET A 72 20.48 40.58 -9.78
CA MET A 72 21.26 41.78 -9.49
C MET A 72 22.74 41.54 -9.84
N PRO A 73 23.38 42.40 -10.65
CA PRO A 73 24.77 42.23 -11.02
C PRO A 73 25.71 42.19 -9.82
N ASN A 74 26.65 41.23 -9.83
CA ASN A 74 27.72 41.18 -8.85
C ASN A 74 28.72 42.31 -9.09
N ASN A 75 29.37 42.78 -8.03
CA ASN A 75 30.32 43.89 -8.11
C ASN A 75 31.62 43.56 -7.37
N VAL A 76 32.75 43.98 -7.91
CA VAL A 76 34.08 43.64 -7.37
C VAL A 76 34.28 44.18 -5.96
N ASP A 77 33.86 45.42 -5.69
CA ASP A 77 34.22 46.17 -4.48
C ASP A 77 33.02 46.61 -3.63
N SER A 78 31.80 46.23 -4.04
CA SER A 78 30.56 46.57 -3.34
C SER A 78 29.55 45.44 -3.37
N SER A 79 28.65 45.42 -2.39
CA SER A 79 27.58 44.43 -2.29
C SER A 79 26.34 45.06 -1.68
N TRP A 80 25.18 44.65 -2.18
CA TRP A 80 23.88 45.02 -1.66
C TRP A 80 23.21 43.78 -1.09
N TYR A 81 22.41 43.97 -0.04
CA TYR A 81 21.42 42.97 0.32
C TYR A 81 20.11 43.33 -0.39
N ILE A 82 19.38 42.30 -0.78
CA ILE A 82 18.05 42.41 -1.35
C ILE A 82 17.11 41.48 -0.59
N THR A 83 15.96 42.02 -0.19
CA THR A 83 14.98 41.29 0.61
C THR A 83 13.60 41.44 -0.01
N LEU A 84 12.87 40.34 -0.14
CA LEU A 84 11.47 40.30 -0.54
C LEU A 84 10.58 40.14 0.69
N TYR A 85 9.55 40.98 0.77
CA TYR A 85 8.52 40.94 1.80
C TYR A 85 7.14 40.74 1.19
N ASN A 86 6.26 40.11 1.96
CA ASN A 86 4.83 40.08 1.67
C ASN A 86 4.13 41.39 2.12
N SER A 87 2.81 41.46 1.90
CA SER A 87 2.00 42.63 2.26
C SER A 87 1.95 42.97 3.76
N SER A 88 2.20 42.00 4.65
CA SER A 88 2.27 42.24 6.10
C SER A 88 3.66 42.70 6.56
N GLY A 89 4.64 42.76 5.66
CA GLY A 89 6.04 43.06 5.98
C GLY A 89 6.81 41.85 6.52
N ALA A 90 6.29 40.62 6.39
CA ALA A 90 7.06 39.42 6.70
C ALA A 90 8.04 39.15 5.56
N GLN A 91 9.29 38.84 5.90
CA GLN A 91 10.33 38.49 4.95
C GLN A 91 10.05 37.10 4.36
N LEU A 92 10.03 37.00 3.03
CA LEU A 92 9.87 35.74 2.30
C LEU A 92 11.21 35.23 1.76
N ASN A 93 12.03 36.13 1.21
CA ASN A 93 13.34 35.76 0.70
C ASN A 93 14.33 36.90 0.98
N TRP A 94 15.61 36.55 1.09
CA TRP A 94 16.70 37.51 1.18
C TRP A 94 17.99 36.92 0.64
N THR A 95 18.86 37.79 0.12
CA THR A 95 20.19 37.43 -0.37
C THR A 95 21.10 38.65 -0.41
N TYR A 96 22.36 38.44 -0.76
CA TYR A 96 23.33 39.49 -1.05
C TYR A 96 24.02 39.23 -2.38
N THR A 97 24.39 40.29 -3.08
CA THR A 97 25.24 40.16 -4.27
C THR A 97 26.65 39.72 -3.87
N ASP A 98 27.26 38.90 -4.71
CA ASP A 98 28.63 38.43 -4.49
C ASP A 98 29.64 39.56 -4.77
N ARG A 99 30.76 39.53 -4.06
CA ARG A 99 31.87 40.48 -4.22
C ARG A 99 33.23 39.79 -4.32
N GLY A 100 34.18 40.43 -5.01
CA GLY A 100 35.55 39.96 -5.17
C GLY A 100 36.10 40.09 -6.59
N GLN A 101 37.42 40.02 -6.75
CA GLN A 101 38.10 40.30 -8.03
C GLN A 101 37.70 39.38 -9.20
N PHE A 102 37.08 38.24 -8.90
CA PHE A 102 36.67 37.25 -9.90
C PHE A 102 35.16 37.07 -10.01
N VAL A 103 34.36 37.87 -9.30
CA VAL A 103 32.89 37.77 -9.43
C VAL A 103 32.46 38.37 -10.77
N SER A 104 31.50 37.72 -11.41
CA SER A 104 30.90 38.18 -12.66
C SER A 104 29.45 37.69 -12.74
N GLY A 105 28.68 38.23 -13.68
CA GLY A 105 27.27 37.90 -13.86
C GLY A 105 26.36 38.45 -12.76
N ASP A 106 25.13 37.96 -12.75
CA ASP A 106 24.09 38.36 -11.79
C ASP A 106 23.99 37.32 -10.68
N LYS A 107 23.86 37.79 -9.44
CA LYS A 107 23.20 37.01 -8.39
C LYS A 107 21.74 36.82 -8.79
N LYS A 108 21.23 35.59 -8.69
CA LYS A 108 19.84 35.25 -9.05
C LYS A 108 19.21 34.42 -7.96
N ASP A 109 18.01 34.81 -7.57
CA ASP A 109 17.13 34.03 -6.71
C ASP A 109 15.77 33.87 -7.40
N GLU A 110 15.08 32.77 -7.07
CA GLU A 110 13.77 32.45 -7.59
C GLU A 110 12.86 32.05 -6.44
N ILE A 111 11.63 32.56 -6.47
CA ILE A 111 10.62 32.35 -5.45
C ILE A 111 9.22 32.30 -6.06
N GLY A 112 8.46 31.28 -5.69
CA GLY A 112 7.06 31.14 -6.06
C GLY A 112 6.15 32.04 -5.22
N LEU A 113 5.33 32.87 -5.87
CA LEU A 113 4.45 33.83 -5.19
C LEU A 113 2.99 33.55 -5.50
N SER A 114 2.16 33.68 -4.46
CA SER A 114 0.70 33.79 -4.56
C SER A 114 0.26 35.14 -5.15
N PRO A 115 -0.99 35.29 -5.59
CA PRO A 115 -1.58 36.60 -5.86
C PRO A 115 -1.48 37.50 -4.64
N GLY A 116 -0.94 38.70 -4.79
CA GLY A 116 -0.72 39.60 -3.68
C GLY A 116 0.15 40.80 -4.01
N THR A 117 0.29 41.68 -3.01
CA THR A 117 1.20 42.82 -3.03
C THR A 117 2.47 42.48 -2.27
N TYR A 118 3.60 42.82 -2.87
CA TYR A 118 4.94 42.46 -2.40
C TYR A 118 5.87 43.66 -2.45
N TYR A 119 6.93 43.61 -1.64
CA TYR A 119 7.91 44.68 -1.53
C TYR A 119 9.32 44.13 -1.63
N ILE A 120 10.17 44.78 -2.41
CA ILE A 120 11.61 44.56 -2.42
C ILE A 120 12.25 45.69 -1.61
N SER A 121 13.18 45.38 -0.71
CA SER A 121 14.13 46.36 -0.18
C SER A 121 15.52 46.11 -0.72
N VAL A 122 16.24 47.17 -1.08
CA VAL A 122 17.67 47.14 -1.39
C VAL A 122 18.42 47.96 -0.35
N GLY A 123 19.52 47.46 0.17
CA GLY A 123 20.32 48.20 1.13
C GLY A 123 21.80 47.87 1.08
N ASN A 124 22.61 48.68 1.77
CA ASN A 124 24.05 48.48 1.81
C ASN A 124 24.43 47.22 2.60
N SER A 125 25.08 46.26 1.93
CA SER A 125 25.72 45.10 2.57
C SER A 125 27.22 45.36 2.79
N TYR A 126 27.93 45.85 1.76
CA TYR A 126 29.35 46.18 1.85
C TYR A 126 29.71 47.29 0.86
N ASN A 127 30.27 48.42 1.36
CA ASN A 127 30.83 49.51 0.55
C ASN A 127 29.94 49.95 -0.64
N ALA A 128 28.63 49.91 -0.47
CA ALA A 128 27.65 50.22 -1.52
C ALA A 128 27.12 51.66 -1.43
N ILE A 129 27.52 52.42 -0.41
CA ILE A 129 27.08 53.80 -0.19
C ILE A 129 27.56 54.69 -1.35
N ASN A 130 26.65 55.47 -1.92
CA ASN A 130 26.85 56.32 -3.11
C ASN A 130 27.26 55.56 -4.38
N ILE A 131 27.08 54.24 -4.41
CA ILE A 131 27.30 53.42 -5.60
C ILE A 131 25.93 53.04 -6.19
N PRO A 132 25.65 53.39 -7.46
CA PRO A 132 24.40 53.00 -8.09
C PRO A 132 24.27 51.50 -8.21
N TYR A 133 23.06 51.00 -8.02
CA TYR A 133 22.72 49.60 -8.24
C TYR A 133 21.63 49.44 -9.30
N ILE A 134 21.53 48.22 -9.84
CA ILE A 134 20.45 47.80 -10.73
C ILE A 134 19.98 46.42 -10.30
N PHE A 135 18.68 46.23 -10.11
CA PHE A 135 18.08 44.90 -9.98
C PHE A 135 17.01 44.68 -11.04
N LYS A 136 16.75 43.42 -11.37
CA LYS A 136 15.79 43.00 -12.38
C LYS A 136 14.79 42.06 -11.76
N LEU A 137 13.52 42.28 -12.09
CA LEU A 137 12.43 41.36 -11.78
C LEU A 137 11.94 40.72 -13.07
N LYS A 138 11.71 39.41 -13.01
CA LYS A 138 11.03 38.66 -14.06
C LYS A 138 10.05 37.70 -13.43
N PHE A 139 8.75 37.93 -13.65
CA PHE A 139 7.69 37.08 -13.15
C PHE A 139 7.14 36.19 -14.26
N ASP A 140 7.35 34.88 -14.14
CA ASP A 140 6.86 33.87 -15.08
C ASP A 140 5.63 33.15 -14.52
N LYS A 141 4.55 33.15 -15.30
CA LYS A 141 3.30 32.46 -14.99
C LYS A 141 3.29 31.01 -15.49
N LYS A 142 4.33 30.57 -16.21
CA LYS A 142 4.39 29.23 -16.82
C LYS A 142 5.00 28.22 -15.88
N GLY A 143 4.23 27.21 -15.51
CA GLY A 143 4.65 26.12 -14.62
C GLY A 143 3.86 26.14 -13.32
N LEU A 144 3.98 25.06 -12.56
CA LEU A 144 3.42 24.96 -11.22
C LEU A 144 4.56 25.13 -10.23
N PHE A 145 4.42 26.09 -9.33
CA PHE A 145 5.44 26.45 -8.36
C PHE A 145 4.85 26.40 -6.95
N GLU A 146 5.73 26.30 -5.97
CA GLU A 146 5.41 26.64 -4.58
C GLU A 146 4.84 28.06 -4.47
N GLN A 147 4.19 28.36 -3.35
CA GLN A 147 3.51 29.63 -3.13
C GLN A 147 3.80 30.15 -1.72
N GLU A 148 4.76 31.07 -1.63
CA GLU A 148 5.23 31.61 -0.37
C GLU A 148 4.29 32.65 0.25
N PRO A 149 4.17 32.71 1.59
CA PRO A 149 4.80 31.81 2.57
C PRO A 149 4.12 30.43 2.61
N ASN A 150 4.87 29.31 2.65
CA ASN A 150 4.30 27.96 2.77
C ASN A 150 4.91 27.09 3.89
N ASP A 151 5.43 27.73 4.93
CA ASP A 151 6.14 27.12 6.07
C ASP A 151 5.27 26.32 7.06
N SER A 152 3.99 26.13 6.76
CA SER A 152 3.04 25.48 7.67
C SER A 152 1.87 24.82 6.95
N VAL A 153 1.21 23.89 7.64
CA VAL A 153 -0.04 23.25 7.18
C VAL A 153 -1.13 24.29 6.83
N GLN A 154 -1.19 25.41 7.56
CA GLN A 154 -2.17 26.47 7.35
C GLN A 154 -1.90 27.27 6.07
N THR A 155 -0.63 27.44 5.73
CA THR A 155 -0.17 28.20 4.57
C THR A 155 0.23 27.32 3.38
N ALA A 156 0.03 26.01 3.49
CA ALA A 156 0.45 25.02 2.50
C ALA A 156 -0.04 25.33 1.08
N THR A 157 0.89 25.23 0.14
CA THR A 157 0.66 25.41 -1.30
C THR A 157 -0.36 24.37 -1.81
N PRO A 158 -1.47 24.77 -2.45
CA PRO A 158 -2.37 23.83 -3.10
C PRO A 158 -1.68 23.05 -4.23
N PHE A 159 -1.66 21.73 -4.13
CA PHE A 159 -1.04 20.83 -5.08
C PHE A 159 -2.10 20.12 -5.93
N SER A 160 -1.98 20.25 -7.25
CA SER A 160 -2.81 19.53 -8.22
C SER A 160 -2.13 18.22 -8.58
N LEU A 161 -2.72 17.09 -8.15
CA LEU A 161 -2.21 15.74 -8.42
C LEU A 161 -1.93 15.49 -9.91
N ASN A 162 -1.02 14.56 -10.19
CA ASN A 162 -0.54 14.19 -11.52
C ASN A 162 0.21 15.31 -12.25
N ASN A 163 0.74 16.28 -11.50
CA ASN A 163 1.60 17.33 -12.02
C ASN A 163 2.94 17.36 -11.27
N GLU A 164 3.90 18.06 -11.84
CA GLU A 164 5.19 18.38 -11.24
C GLU A 164 5.19 19.83 -10.78
N TYR A 165 5.60 20.06 -9.53
CA TYR A 165 5.76 21.39 -8.95
C TYR A 165 7.24 21.67 -8.71
N ARG A 166 7.65 22.89 -9.00
CA ARG A 166 8.98 23.38 -8.67
C ARG A 166 8.95 24.18 -7.38
N GLY A 167 9.89 23.92 -6.48
CA GLY A 167 10.06 24.71 -5.26
C GLY A 167 11.54 24.93 -4.92
N ASN A 168 11.80 25.67 -3.85
CA ASN A 168 13.12 26.11 -3.41
C ASN A 168 13.11 26.52 -1.93
N LEU A 169 13.90 25.81 -1.11
CA LEU A 169 14.06 26.15 0.30
C LEU A 169 14.89 27.43 0.45
N ASN A 170 14.31 28.51 0.95
CA ASN A 170 14.99 29.80 1.12
C ASN A 170 16.11 29.77 2.17
N SER A 171 16.09 28.81 3.09
CA SER A 171 17.13 28.60 4.09
C SER A 171 17.10 27.14 4.58
N SER A 172 18.07 26.74 5.39
CA SER A 172 18.10 25.39 5.96
C SER A 172 17.01 25.16 7.02
N ALA A 173 16.35 26.22 7.47
CA ALA A 173 15.23 26.17 8.40
C ALA A 173 13.87 26.31 7.70
N ASP A 174 13.89 26.49 6.38
CA ASP A 174 12.68 26.58 5.56
C ASP A 174 12.03 25.20 5.41
N GLU A 175 10.70 25.18 5.38
CA GLU A 175 9.90 23.97 5.24
C GLU A 175 8.76 24.21 4.24
N ASP A 176 8.81 23.57 3.08
CA ASP A 176 7.73 23.76 2.11
C ASP A 176 6.57 22.80 2.36
N TYR A 177 5.41 23.33 2.75
CA TYR A 177 4.19 22.54 2.85
C TYR A 177 3.35 22.62 1.57
N TYR A 178 2.85 21.46 1.13
CA TYR A 178 1.88 21.33 0.05
C TYR A 178 0.63 20.61 0.57
N ARG A 179 -0.54 20.91 0.00
CA ARG A 179 -1.81 20.27 0.35
C ARG A 179 -2.53 19.74 -0.89
N PHE A 180 -2.98 18.49 -0.84
CA PHE A 180 -3.87 17.90 -1.85
C PHE A 180 -5.04 17.17 -1.20
N SER A 181 -6.02 16.73 -1.99
CA SER A 181 -7.15 15.94 -1.49
C SER A 181 -7.52 14.84 -2.47
N LEU A 182 -7.89 13.69 -1.92
CA LEU A 182 -8.39 12.52 -2.63
C LEU A 182 -9.89 12.43 -2.40
N ASN A 183 -10.65 12.42 -3.49
CA ASN A 183 -12.11 12.23 -3.42
C ASN A 183 -12.49 10.74 -3.28
N GLU A 184 -11.57 9.85 -3.66
CA GLU A 184 -11.72 8.39 -3.67
C GLU A 184 -10.40 7.76 -3.24
N PRO A 185 -10.41 6.53 -2.69
CA PRO A 185 -9.18 5.83 -2.31
C PRO A 185 -8.31 5.50 -3.53
N GLY A 186 -7.01 5.38 -3.32
CA GLY A 186 -6.06 5.02 -4.37
C GLY A 186 -4.61 5.09 -3.91
N ASN A 187 -3.71 4.76 -4.83
CA ASN A 187 -2.27 4.80 -4.60
C ASN A 187 -1.72 6.19 -4.92
N ILE A 188 -0.87 6.70 -4.05
CA ILE A 188 -0.07 7.89 -4.33
C ILE A 188 1.37 7.46 -4.55
N THR A 189 1.99 7.95 -5.62
CA THR A 189 3.44 7.84 -5.83
C THR A 189 4.06 9.23 -5.75
N MET A 190 4.86 9.46 -4.72
CA MET A 190 5.65 10.67 -4.58
C MET A 190 7.04 10.43 -5.14
N SER A 191 7.59 11.38 -5.88
CA SER A 191 8.95 11.29 -6.37
C SER A 191 9.63 12.64 -6.52
N MET A 192 10.96 12.62 -6.37
CA MET A 192 11.82 13.77 -6.57
C MET A 192 13.15 13.33 -7.21
N PRO A 193 13.64 14.05 -8.24
CA PRO A 193 14.95 13.79 -8.84
C PRO A 193 16.08 13.84 -7.82
N ASN A 194 17.05 12.96 -7.97
CA ASN A 194 18.26 12.96 -7.15
C ASN A 194 19.23 14.06 -7.61
N ASP A 195 19.92 14.70 -6.66
CA ASP A 195 20.94 15.71 -6.96
C ASP A 195 22.32 15.27 -6.44
N PRO A 196 23.42 15.42 -7.20
CA PRO A 196 24.74 14.99 -6.75
C PRO A 196 25.23 15.69 -5.48
N ASN A 197 24.79 16.91 -5.22
CA ASN A 197 25.31 17.79 -4.17
C ASN A 197 24.26 18.11 -3.08
N SER A 198 23.01 17.71 -3.28
CA SER A 198 21.90 18.05 -2.40
C SER A 198 20.96 16.89 -2.13
N ALA A 199 20.30 16.95 -0.98
CA ALA A 199 19.24 16.02 -0.66
C ALA A 199 18.11 16.71 0.10
N TRP A 200 16.89 16.22 -0.11
CA TRP A 200 15.67 16.70 0.52
C TRP A 200 15.00 15.56 1.27
N TYR A 201 14.42 15.87 2.42
CA TYR A 201 13.42 15.01 3.04
C TYR A 201 12.04 15.37 2.49
N ILE A 202 11.24 14.34 2.21
CA ILE A 202 9.86 14.48 1.78
C ILE A 202 9.01 13.63 2.72
N TYR A 203 8.11 14.27 3.45
CA TYR A 203 7.20 13.64 4.40
C TYR A 203 5.77 13.75 3.91
N LEU A 204 4.96 12.72 4.17
CA LEU A 204 3.51 12.73 3.94
C LEU A 204 2.78 12.66 5.29
N TYR A 205 1.83 13.58 5.49
CA TYR A 205 0.98 13.65 6.67
C TYR A 205 -0.50 13.55 6.28
N ASN A 206 -1.29 12.95 7.16
CA ASN A 206 -2.75 13.06 7.08
C ASN A 206 -3.26 14.40 7.64
N SER A 207 -4.56 14.63 7.56
CA SER A 207 -5.20 15.87 8.05
C SER A 207 -5.11 16.11 9.56
N SER A 208 -4.81 15.08 10.36
CA SER A 208 -4.56 15.21 11.80
C SER A 208 -3.11 15.57 12.14
N GLY A 209 -2.22 15.62 11.14
CA GLY A 209 -0.78 15.84 11.33
C GLY A 209 0.01 14.57 11.69
N LYS A 210 -0.59 13.38 11.55
CA LYS A 210 0.13 12.10 11.71
C LYS A 210 0.95 11.82 10.45
N GLU A 211 2.23 11.56 10.64
CA GLU A 211 3.14 11.10 9.58
C GLU A 211 2.71 9.71 9.10
N LEU A 212 2.60 9.54 7.78
CA LEU A 212 2.25 8.27 7.14
C LEU A 212 3.50 7.60 6.59
N THR A 213 4.32 8.36 5.85
CA THR A 213 5.61 7.89 5.33
C THR A 213 6.53 9.07 5.05
N TYR A 214 7.80 8.78 4.82
CA TYR A 214 8.78 9.74 4.32
C TYR A 214 9.85 9.06 3.47
N PHE A 215 10.50 9.82 2.59
CA PHE A 215 11.71 9.38 1.92
C PHE A 215 12.74 10.51 1.85
N ASN A 216 14.00 10.13 1.62
CA ASN A 216 15.11 11.06 1.44
C ASN A 216 15.70 10.84 0.04
N THR A 217 15.89 11.92 -0.71
CA THR A 217 16.55 11.81 -2.02
C THR A 217 18.02 11.42 -1.86
N LYS A 218 18.57 10.83 -2.92
CA LYS A 218 19.95 10.34 -2.91
C LYS A 218 20.89 11.43 -3.42
N ARG A 219 22.10 11.46 -2.86
CA ARG A 219 23.20 12.33 -3.29
C ARG A 219 24.47 11.55 -3.60
N GLY A 220 25.35 12.14 -4.40
CA GLY A 220 26.64 11.58 -4.80
C GLY A 220 26.88 11.66 -6.31
N GLN A 221 28.14 11.68 -6.74
CA GLN A 221 28.51 11.96 -8.13
C GLN A 221 27.92 10.99 -9.19
N PHE A 222 27.48 9.81 -8.78
CA PHE A 222 26.94 8.78 -9.67
C PHE A 222 25.44 8.53 -9.46
N VAL A 223 24.77 9.30 -8.60
CA VAL A 223 23.32 9.17 -8.46
C VAL A 223 22.62 9.72 -9.70
N THR A 224 21.64 8.99 -10.19
CA THR A 224 20.81 9.37 -11.33
C THR A 224 19.35 9.02 -11.04
N GLY A 225 18.43 9.50 -11.87
CA GLY A 225 17.00 9.23 -11.74
C GLY A 225 16.37 9.91 -10.52
N SER A 226 15.21 9.40 -10.10
CA SER A 226 14.45 9.92 -8.97
C SER A 226 14.43 8.92 -7.82
N THR A 227 14.29 9.43 -6.60
CA THR A 227 13.83 8.61 -5.48
C THR A 227 12.31 8.74 -5.40
N SER A 228 11.64 7.64 -5.14
CA SER A 228 10.18 7.59 -5.02
C SER A 228 9.75 6.78 -3.81
N ASP A 229 8.52 7.03 -3.38
CA ASP A 229 7.81 6.28 -2.36
C ASP A 229 6.35 6.16 -2.79
N GLU A 230 5.71 5.05 -2.44
CA GLU A 230 4.30 4.81 -2.78
C GLU A 230 3.51 4.36 -1.57
N ILE A 231 2.23 4.71 -1.53
CA ILE A 231 1.36 4.42 -0.40
C ILE A 231 -0.12 4.46 -0.80
N GLY A 232 -0.87 3.44 -0.39
CA GLY A 232 -2.32 3.38 -0.59
C GLY A 232 -3.04 4.22 0.46
N LEU A 233 -3.89 5.16 0.03
CA LEU A 233 -4.56 6.11 0.92
C LEU A 233 -6.09 6.05 0.77
N PRO A 234 -6.85 6.24 1.87
CA PRO A 234 -8.28 6.50 1.78
C PRO A 234 -8.56 7.87 1.12
N ALA A 235 -9.84 8.14 0.85
CA ALA A 235 -10.27 9.49 0.52
C ALA A 235 -9.99 10.43 1.70
N GLY A 236 -9.49 11.64 1.44
CA GLY A 236 -9.08 12.56 2.51
C GLY A 236 -8.22 13.71 2.04
N THR A 237 -7.84 14.58 2.99
CA THR A 237 -6.90 15.68 2.76
C THR A 237 -5.54 15.33 3.34
N TYR A 238 -4.50 15.58 2.55
CA TYR A 238 -3.13 15.20 2.88
C TYR A 238 -2.18 16.38 2.68
N TYR A 239 -1.05 16.31 3.38
CA TYR A 239 -0.03 17.33 3.36
C TYR A 239 1.34 16.72 3.07
N ILE A 240 2.09 17.36 2.18
CA ILE A 240 3.52 17.07 2.00
C ILE A 240 4.32 18.14 2.72
N ARG A 241 5.43 17.74 3.33
CA ARG A 241 6.48 18.65 3.78
C ARG A 241 7.79 18.32 3.10
N VAL A 242 8.41 19.30 2.46
CA VAL A 242 9.77 19.21 1.92
C VAL A 242 10.70 20.01 2.85
N SER A 243 11.83 19.42 3.24
CA SER A 243 12.82 20.10 4.09
C SER A 243 14.25 19.74 3.70
N ASP A 244 15.22 20.54 4.16
CA ASP A 244 16.64 20.33 3.88
C ASP A 244 17.11 19.01 4.54
N SER A 245 17.64 18.08 3.75
CA SER A 245 18.37 16.93 4.28
C SER A 245 19.88 17.12 4.20
N TYR A 246 20.38 17.77 3.15
CA TYR A 246 21.79 18.04 2.95
C TYR A 246 21.96 19.14 1.90
N ASP A 247 22.47 20.31 2.31
CA ASP A 247 22.86 21.42 1.43
C ASP A 247 21.82 21.71 0.35
N ALA A 248 20.54 21.67 0.70
CA ALA A 248 19.40 21.86 -0.20
C ALA A 248 18.87 23.30 -0.21
N SER A 249 19.28 24.08 0.78
CA SER A 249 19.03 25.51 0.88
C SER A 249 19.44 26.26 -0.40
N LYS A 250 18.56 27.14 -0.88
CA LYS A 250 18.67 27.95 -2.10
C LYS A 250 18.84 27.13 -3.39
N LYS A 251 18.48 25.84 -3.37
CA LYS A 251 18.53 24.98 -4.55
C LYS A 251 17.12 24.53 -4.95
N PRO A 252 16.77 24.64 -6.24
CA PRO A 252 15.47 24.25 -6.70
C PRO A 252 15.30 22.73 -6.65
N TYR A 253 14.08 22.28 -6.34
CA TYR A 253 13.67 20.89 -6.45
C TYR A 253 12.43 20.75 -7.36
N LEU A 254 12.17 19.52 -7.78
CA LEU A 254 10.97 19.14 -8.54
C LEU A 254 10.22 18.05 -7.77
N LEU A 255 9.05 18.40 -7.24
CA LEU A 255 8.17 17.48 -6.52
C LEU A 255 7.08 16.97 -7.47
N ASN A 256 6.99 15.65 -7.60
CA ASN A 256 5.97 14.99 -8.40
C ASN A 256 5.12 14.08 -7.50
N ILE A 257 3.79 14.24 -7.60
CA ILE A 257 2.82 13.40 -6.88
C ILE A 257 1.82 12.85 -7.90
N GLN A 258 1.94 11.56 -8.21
CA GLN A 258 1.01 10.83 -9.06
C GLN A 258 -0.07 10.16 -8.20
N PHE A 259 -1.29 10.09 -8.72
CA PHE A 259 -2.43 9.43 -8.09
C PHE A 259 -3.07 8.44 -9.06
N GLU A 260 -3.14 7.19 -8.62
CA GLU A 260 -3.90 6.12 -9.27
C GLU A 260 -5.13 5.79 -8.42
N GLN A 261 -6.30 6.23 -8.87
CA GLN A 261 -7.56 5.92 -8.20
C GLN A 261 -7.83 4.41 -8.27
N SER A 262 -7.89 3.75 -7.12
CA SER A 262 -8.17 2.33 -7.02
C SER A 262 -8.49 1.93 -5.58
N ARG A 263 -9.61 1.24 -5.38
CA ARG A 263 -9.96 0.66 -4.07
C ARG A 263 -9.21 -0.65 -3.75
N PHE A 264 -8.35 -1.11 -4.65
CA PHE A 264 -7.60 -2.36 -4.51
C PHE A 264 -6.22 -2.14 -3.87
N TYR A 265 -5.89 -0.91 -3.52
CA TYR A 265 -4.78 -0.63 -2.61
C TYR A 265 -5.28 -0.65 -1.17
N GLU A 266 -4.34 -0.85 -0.25
CA GLU A 266 -4.56 -0.57 1.16
C GLU A 266 -5.01 0.88 1.37
N GLN A 267 -5.64 1.10 2.51
CA GLN A 267 -5.98 2.43 2.99
C GLN A 267 -5.21 2.62 4.29
N GLU A 268 -4.04 3.25 4.17
CA GLU A 268 -3.06 3.44 5.25
C GLU A 268 -3.69 3.99 6.52
N LEU A 269 -3.08 3.64 7.66
CA LEU A 269 -3.58 3.74 9.03
C LEU A 269 -4.40 2.51 9.46
N ASN A 270 -4.29 1.42 8.70
CA ASN A 270 -4.94 0.13 8.88
C ASN A 270 -4.17 -0.83 9.81
N ASN A 271 -3.40 -0.32 10.77
CA ASN A 271 -2.55 -1.15 11.63
C ASN A 271 -3.29 -1.85 12.78
N THR A 272 -4.61 -1.70 12.83
CA THR A 272 -5.47 -2.33 13.84
C THR A 272 -6.71 -2.93 13.17
N THR A 273 -7.38 -3.85 13.86
CA THR A 273 -8.68 -4.37 13.38
C THR A 273 -9.77 -3.30 13.30
N GLN A 274 -9.69 -2.23 14.10
CA GLN A 274 -10.64 -1.12 14.05
C GLN A 274 -10.49 -0.27 12.79
N ASP A 275 -9.25 -0.09 12.33
CA ASP A 275 -8.91 0.75 11.18
C ASP A 275 -8.69 -0.07 9.90
N ALA A 276 -9.00 -1.37 9.95
CA ALA A 276 -8.72 -2.31 8.88
C ALA A 276 -9.32 -1.87 7.53
N THR A 277 -8.54 -2.01 6.46
CA THR A 277 -9.02 -1.75 5.09
C THR A 277 -10.12 -2.75 4.74
N VAL A 278 -11.30 -2.28 4.38
CA VAL A 278 -12.41 -3.16 3.99
C VAL A 278 -12.20 -3.69 2.57
N ILE A 279 -12.25 -5.01 2.41
CA ILE A 279 -12.00 -5.69 1.15
C ILE A 279 -13.13 -6.66 0.79
N ASP A 280 -13.25 -6.95 -0.50
CA ASP A 280 -14.12 -7.97 -1.05
C ASP A 280 -13.29 -9.21 -1.40
N ILE A 281 -13.89 -10.40 -1.21
CA ILE A 281 -13.30 -11.65 -1.66
C ILE A 281 -13.29 -11.76 -3.20
N ASN A 282 -12.38 -12.57 -3.74
CA ASN A 282 -12.12 -12.81 -5.17
C ASN A 282 -11.50 -11.63 -5.94
N TYR A 283 -10.92 -10.67 -5.23
CA TYR A 283 -10.11 -9.61 -5.81
C TYR A 283 -8.68 -9.67 -5.27
N ARG A 284 -7.75 -9.12 -6.06
CA ARG A 284 -6.36 -8.94 -5.66
C ARG A 284 -6.19 -7.54 -5.09
N TYR A 285 -5.59 -7.46 -3.91
CA TYR A 285 -5.25 -6.23 -3.22
C TYR A 285 -3.75 -6.03 -3.15
N GLN A 286 -3.32 -4.77 -3.07
CA GLN A 286 -1.92 -4.34 -2.99
C GLN A 286 -1.72 -3.50 -1.73
N GLY A 287 -0.52 -3.58 -1.16
CA GLY A 287 -0.14 -2.79 0.01
C GLY A 287 1.38 -2.70 0.12
N VAL A 288 1.86 -1.90 1.06
CA VAL A 288 3.27 -1.61 1.31
C VAL A 288 3.51 -1.60 2.81
N ILE A 289 4.36 -2.50 3.29
CA ILE A 289 4.82 -2.42 4.67
C ILE A 289 5.88 -1.31 4.77
N ASN A 290 5.46 -0.12 5.20
CA ASN A 290 6.21 1.13 5.17
C ASN A 290 7.36 1.18 6.19
N THR A 291 7.21 0.52 7.34
CA THR A 291 8.22 0.45 8.40
C THR A 291 8.34 -0.95 8.97
N SER A 292 9.40 -1.25 9.74
CA SER A 292 9.55 -2.57 10.37
C SER A 292 8.45 -2.91 11.38
N ASN A 293 7.74 -1.91 11.89
CA ASN A 293 6.62 -2.08 12.83
C ASN A 293 5.27 -1.94 12.14
N ASP A 294 5.28 -1.69 10.84
CA ASP A 294 4.07 -1.57 10.06
C ASP A 294 3.44 -2.95 9.84
N THR A 295 2.13 -2.96 9.80
CA THR A 295 1.29 -4.16 9.78
C THR A 295 -0.05 -3.72 9.25
N ASP A 296 -0.58 -4.47 8.29
CA ASP A 296 -1.79 -4.08 7.59
C ASP A 296 -2.90 -5.05 7.92
N PHE A 297 -4.01 -4.52 8.44
CA PHE A 297 -5.23 -5.27 8.64
C PHE A 297 -6.21 -5.00 7.50
N TYR A 298 -6.81 -6.08 7.03
CA TYR A 298 -7.88 -6.08 6.05
C TYR A 298 -9.12 -6.78 6.61
N ARG A 299 -10.27 -6.15 6.56
CA ARG A 299 -11.55 -6.71 7.01
C ARG A 299 -12.31 -7.26 5.82
N PHE A 300 -12.79 -8.50 5.91
CA PHE A 300 -13.64 -9.12 4.89
C PHE A 300 -14.79 -9.88 5.53
N ASP A 301 -15.91 -9.93 4.81
CA ASP A 301 -17.10 -10.65 5.22
C ASP A 301 -17.23 -11.97 4.46
N VAL A 302 -17.54 -13.03 5.20
CA VAL A 302 -17.84 -14.36 4.68
C VAL A 302 -19.34 -14.52 4.70
N ASP A 303 -19.97 -14.42 3.52
CA ASP A 303 -21.43 -14.50 3.38
C ASP A 303 -21.96 -15.93 3.48
N SER A 304 -21.13 -16.89 3.10
CA SER A 304 -21.46 -18.31 3.08
C SER A 304 -20.27 -19.10 3.62
N PRO A 305 -20.50 -20.10 4.49
CA PRO A 305 -19.43 -20.97 4.93
C PRO A 305 -18.68 -21.58 3.72
N GLY A 306 -17.41 -21.91 3.86
CA GLY A 306 -16.66 -22.22 2.64
C GLY A 306 -15.20 -22.51 2.85
N SER A 307 -14.59 -23.01 1.78
CA SER A 307 -13.13 -23.10 1.66
C SER A 307 -12.62 -21.83 0.98
N TYR A 308 -11.85 -21.05 1.72
CA TYR A 308 -11.24 -19.81 1.25
C TYR A 308 -9.73 -20.04 1.09
N THR A 309 -9.15 -19.58 -0.02
CA THR A 309 -7.71 -19.65 -0.29
C THR A 309 -7.13 -18.25 -0.23
N ILE A 310 -6.27 -18.01 0.75
CA ILE A 310 -5.48 -16.78 0.83
C ILE A 310 -4.20 -17.04 0.06
N SER A 311 -3.87 -16.17 -0.89
CA SER A 311 -2.71 -16.32 -1.76
C SER A 311 -1.90 -15.03 -1.83
N ILE A 312 -0.58 -15.15 -1.82
CA ILE A 312 0.36 -14.03 -1.87
C ILE A 312 1.62 -14.46 -2.66
N PRO A 313 2.07 -13.70 -3.67
CA PRO A 313 3.32 -14.00 -4.36
C PRO A 313 4.49 -13.99 -3.39
N ASN A 314 5.41 -14.94 -3.54
CA ASN A 314 6.68 -14.90 -2.82
C ASN A 314 7.50 -13.70 -3.30
N ASN A 315 8.33 -13.15 -2.40
CA ASN A 315 9.22 -12.03 -2.69
C ASN A 315 10.68 -12.48 -2.49
N GLU A 316 11.60 -11.99 -3.31
CA GLU A 316 13.01 -12.39 -3.24
C GLU A 316 13.70 -11.87 -1.97
N GLU A 317 13.26 -10.72 -1.45
CA GLU A 317 13.90 -10.00 -0.35
C GLU A 317 13.27 -10.32 1.01
N VAL A 318 11.94 -10.56 1.04
CA VAL A 318 11.17 -10.72 2.29
C VAL A 318 10.27 -11.94 2.31
N SER A 319 10.07 -12.43 3.53
CA SER A 319 8.96 -13.31 3.88
C SER A 319 7.84 -12.47 4.49
N TRP A 320 6.61 -12.73 4.08
CA TRP A 320 5.40 -12.16 4.65
C TRP A 320 4.80 -13.10 5.69
N GLY A 321 4.30 -12.55 6.78
CA GLY A 321 3.49 -13.24 7.78
C GLY A 321 2.03 -12.88 7.55
N LEU A 322 1.17 -13.89 7.47
CA LEU A 322 -0.25 -13.71 7.28
C LEU A 322 -0.99 -14.42 8.42
N THR A 323 -1.85 -13.68 9.11
CA THR A 323 -2.67 -14.20 10.21
C THR A 323 -4.14 -13.86 9.95
N ILE A 324 -5.01 -14.86 10.10
CA ILE A 324 -6.46 -14.71 9.94
C ILE A 324 -7.07 -14.72 11.33
N TRP A 325 -7.80 -13.66 11.63
CA TRP A 325 -8.47 -13.43 12.91
C TRP A 325 -9.97 -13.48 12.69
N ASP A 326 -10.71 -13.96 13.68
CA ASP A 326 -12.16 -13.78 13.72
C ASP A 326 -12.54 -12.41 14.33
N GLN A 327 -13.84 -12.11 14.36
CA GLN A 327 -14.36 -10.87 14.93
C GLN A 327 -14.15 -10.70 16.44
N HIS A 328 -13.81 -11.75 17.17
CA HIS A 328 -13.56 -11.72 18.61
C HIS A 328 -12.07 -11.57 18.94
N GLY A 329 -11.20 -11.60 17.92
CA GLY A 329 -9.75 -11.51 18.07
C GLY A 329 -9.07 -12.86 18.26
N ASP A 330 -9.77 -13.97 17.99
CA ASP A 330 -9.18 -15.30 18.01
C ASP A 330 -8.49 -15.61 16.67
N ILE A 331 -7.29 -16.19 16.72
CA ILE A 331 -6.57 -16.63 15.52
C ILE A 331 -7.24 -17.89 14.97
N ILE A 332 -7.71 -17.80 13.73
CA ILE A 332 -8.25 -18.94 12.97
C ILE A 332 -7.12 -19.74 12.31
N ASP A 333 -6.19 -19.05 11.66
CA ASP A 333 -5.04 -19.68 11.01
C ASP A 333 -3.93 -18.66 10.75
N ALA A 334 -2.72 -19.15 10.50
CA ALA A 334 -1.58 -18.34 10.10
C ALA A 334 -0.62 -19.10 9.16
N PHE A 335 0.14 -18.36 8.35
CA PHE A 335 1.23 -18.90 7.54
C PHE A 335 2.25 -17.83 7.18
N THR A 336 3.44 -18.27 6.78
CA THR A 336 4.51 -17.39 6.30
C THR A 336 4.91 -17.75 4.88
N THR A 337 5.29 -16.75 4.08
CA THR A 337 5.78 -16.98 2.72
C THR A 337 7.26 -17.36 2.69
N GLU A 338 7.67 -18.01 1.63
CA GLU A 338 9.08 -18.30 1.38
C GLU A 338 9.79 -17.08 0.79
N ARG A 339 11.12 -17.01 0.90
CA ARG A 339 11.96 -15.93 0.34
C ARG A 339 13.15 -16.48 -0.44
N GLY A 340 13.55 -15.78 -1.52
CA GLY A 340 14.78 -16.04 -2.28
C GLY A 340 14.58 -16.12 -3.81
N SER A 341 15.65 -15.84 -4.56
CA SER A 341 15.63 -15.60 -6.03
C SER A 341 15.28 -16.78 -6.94
N PHE A 342 15.01 -17.97 -6.39
CA PHE A 342 14.60 -19.16 -7.18
C PHE A 342 13.14 -19.57 -6.92
N ILE A 343 12.39 -18.74 -6.19
CA ILE A 343 11.05 -19.03 -5.73
C ILE A 343 10.06 -18.26 -6.62
N SER A 344 9.58 -18.88 -7.70
CA SER A 344 8.65 -18.28 -8.66
C SER A 344 7.17 -18.62 -8.42
N ASN A 345 6.85 -19.15 -7.23
CA ASN A 345 5.51 -19.60 -6.88
C ASN A 345 4.78 -18.62 -5.95
N VAL A 346 3.46 -18.80 -5.89
CA VAL A 346 2.56 -18.13 -4.96
C VAL A 346 2.47 -18.99 -3.70
N SER A 347 2.70 -18.40 -2.53
CA SER A 347 2.38 -19.02 -1.26
C SER A 347 0.88 -18.92 -1.01
N SER A 348 0.25 -20.01 -0.58
CA SER A 348 -1.18 -20.00 -0.31
C SER A 348 -1.55 -20.85 0.89
N LYS A 349 -2.63 -20.45 1.56
CA LYS A 349 -3.23 -21.19 2.66
C LYS A 349 -4.73 -21.32 2.45
N ARG A 350 -5.22 -22.55 2.54
CA ARG A 350 -6.65 -22.86 2.47
C ARG A 350 -7.22 -22.94 3.88
N VAL A 351 -8.32 -22.24 4.13
CA VAL A 351 -8.96 -22.12 5.44
C VAL A 351 -10.46 -22.31 5.31
N GLY A 352 -11.06 -23.02 6.28
CA GLY A 352 -12.50 -23.22 6.35
C GLY A 352 -13.10 -22.12 7.20
N LEU A 353 -13.94 -21.29 6.62
CA LEU A 353 -14.58 -20.17 7.34
C LEU A 353 -16.08 -20.41 7.42
N LYS A 354 -16.68 -20.04 8.56
CA LYS A 354 -18.14 -20.00 8.75
C LYS A 354 -18.63 -18.61 8.33
N LYS A 355 -19.94 -18.41 8.20
CA LYS A 355 -20.50 -17.08 7.95
C LYS A 355 -20.09 -16.13 9.09
N GLY A 356 -19.51 -14.98 8.77
CA GLY A 356 -19.05 -14.02 9.76
C GLY A 356 -18.07 -12.99 9.20
N THR A 357 -17.62 -12.08 10.05
CA THR A 357 -16.59 -11.09 9.72
C THR A 357 -15.22 -11.61 10.18
N TYR A 358 -14.22 -11.44 9.33
CA TYR A 358 -12.83 -11.85 9.59
C TYR A 358 -11.86 -10.73 9.24
N TYR A 359 -10.64 -10.84 9.78
CA TYR A 359 -9.54 -9.93 9.50
C TYR A 359 -8.32 -10.70 9.02
N LEU A 360 -7.72 -10.25 7.92
CA LEU A 360 -6.41 -10.70 7.48
C LEU A 360 -5.39 -9.65 7.92
N GLN A 361 -4.41 -10.08 8.70
CA GLN A 361 -3.23 -9.28 9.03
C GLN A 361 -2.08 -9.69 8.12
N VAL A 362 -1.43 -8.72 7.49
CA VAL A 362 -0.19 -8.88 6.72
C VAL A 362 0.92 -8.10 7.44
N GLY A 363 2.12 -8.68 7.56
CA GLY A 363 3.25 -7.98 8.16
C GLY A 363 4.55 -8.77 8.09
N HIS A 364 5.58 -8.30 8.80
CA HIS A 364 6.88 -8.99 8.87
C HIS A 364 6.88 -10.06 9.97
N PRO A 365 7.02 -11.36 9.62
CA PRO A 365 6.98 -12.44 10.60
C PRO A 365 8.22 -12.51 11.49
N TYR A 366 9.34 -11.86 11.09
CA TYR A 366 10.63 -11.91 11.78
C TYR A 366 11.19 -10.52 12.15
N GLY A 367 10.40 -9.46 12.04
CA GLY A 367 10.78 -8.11 12.48
C GLY A 367 12.02 -7.51 11.80
N SER A 368 12.41 -7.97 10.60
CA SER A 368 13.61 -7.50 9.91
C SER A 368 13.29 -6.94 8.52
N ASN A 369 13.80 -5.72 8.28
CA ASN A 369 13.95 -5.01 7.00
C ASN A 369 14.25 -5.94 5.80
N PRO A 370 13.82 -5.57 4.59
CA PRO A 370 13.51 -4.19 4.18
C PRO A 370 12.07 -3.72 4.42
N SER A 371 11.94 -2.42 4.66
CA SER A 371 10.69 -1.64 4.67
C SER A 371 10.44 -1.07 3.28
N LYS A 372 9.22 -0.58 3.02
CA LYS A 372 8.77 -0.03 1.73
C LYS A 372 8.78 -1.07 0.61
N ILE A 373 8.46 -2.32 0.94
CA ILE A 373 8.33 -3.38 -0.06
C ILE A 373 6.85 -3.57 -0.38
N PRO A 374 6.44 -3.42 -1.65
CA PRO A 374 5.08 -3.70 -2.06
C PRO A 374 4.79 -5.21 -2.01
N TYR A 375 3.58 -5.54 -1.62
CA TYR A 375 3.03 -6.89 -1.71
C TYR A 375 1.67 -6.88 -2.42
N SER A 376 1.20 -8.07 -2.78
CA SER A 376 -0.19 -8.25 -3.20
C SER A 376 -0.73 -9.56 -2.68
N PHE A 377 -2.02 -9.62 -2.37
CA PHE A 377 -2.67 -10.86 -1.96
C PHE A 377 -4.07 -10.96 -2.55
N ALA A 378 -4.64 -12.15 -2.50
CA ALA A 378 -6.05 -12.38 -2.83
C ALA A 378 -6.65 -13.39 -1.84
N ILE A 379 -7.94 -13.21 -1.54
CA ILE A 379 -8.75 -14.18 -0.80
C ILE A 379 -9.79 -14.73 -1.75
N GLU A 380 -9.63 -15.97 -2.18
CA GLU A 380 -10.50 -16.59 -3.17
C GLU A 380 -11.44 -17.60 -2.51
N HIS A 381 -12.74 -17.49 -2.78
CA HIS A 381 -13.72 -18.48 -2.34
C HIS A 381 -13.85 -19.56 -3.42
N GLN A 382 -13.37 -20.77 -3.13
CA GLN A 382 -13.53 -21.88 -4.06
C GLN A 382 -14.87 -22.57 -3.80
N GLN A 383 -15.85 -22.31 -4.67
CA GLN A 383 -17.12 -23.03 -4.67
C GLN A 383 -17.11 -24.14 -5.70
N PHE A 384 -17.69 -25.29 -5.33
CA PHE A 384 -18.06 -26.29 -6.31
C PHE A 384 -19.30 -25.82 -7.09
N ASN A 385 -19.25 -25.93 -8.42
CA ASN A 385 -20.29 -25.41 -9.33
C ASN A 385 -21.69 -26.00 -9.10
N ASP A 386 -21.79 -27.15 -8.43
CA ASP A 386 -23.02 -27.89 -8.14
C ASP A 386 -23.39 -27.90 -6.66
N MET A 387 -22.78 -27.02 -5.85
CA MET A 387 -23.07 -26.88 -4.44
C MET A 387 -23.80 -25.57 -4.16
N ASN A 388 -25.05 -25.66 -3.70
CA ASN A 388 -25.78 -24.53 -3.17
C ASN A 388 -25.35 -24.28 -1.71
N VAL A 389 -25.16 -23.02 -1.31
CA VAL A 389 -24.79 -22.64 0.06
C VAL A 389 -25.80 -23.06 1.13
N ASN A 390 -27.07 -23.24 0.73
CA ASN A 390 -28.15 -23.75 1.59
C ASN A 390 -28.27 -25.28 1.54
N TYR A 391 -27.38 -25.98 0.85
CA TYR A 391 -27.37 -27.45 0.84
C TYR A 391 -27.00 -27.96 2.23
N TRP A 392 -27.73 -28.96 2.74
CA TRP A 392 -27.66 -29.39 4.13
C TRP A 392 -26.25 -29.81 4.61
N ALA A 393 -25.42 -30.37 3.71
CA ALA A 393 -24.04 -30.81 4.02
C ALA A 393 -22.96 -29.81 3.57
N TYR A 394 -23.36 -28.59 3.18
CA TYR A 394 -22.46 -27.62 2.56
C TYR A 394 -21.30 -27.25 3.48
N ASN A 395 -21.56 -27.03 4.78
CA ASN A 395 -20.56 -26.63 5.75
C ASN A 395 -19.53 -27.74 6.01
N GLU A 396 -20.00 -28.98 6.10
CA GLU A 396 -19.21 -30.18 6.30
C GLU A 396 -18.29 -30.45 5.10
N ILE A 397 -18.81 -30.29 3.90
CA ILE A 397 -18.05 -30.42 2.65
C ILE A 397 -16.97 -29.32 2.60
N ALA A 398 -17.35 -28.06 2.81
CA ALA A 398 -16.41 -26.93 2.81
C ALA A 398 -15.28 -27.10 3.85
N PHE A 399 -15.62 -27.57 5.05
CA PHE A 399 -14.64 -27.84 6.11
C PHE A 399 -13.65 -28.93 5.70
N LEU A 400 -14.13 -30.06 5.19
CA LEU A 400 -13.24 -31.14 4.77
C LEU A 400 -12.40 -30.76 3.54
N GLU A 401 -12.93 -29.90 2.67
CA GLU A 401 -12.18 -29.37 1.54
C GLU A 401 -11.07 -28.45 2.02
N SER A 402 -11.34 -27.60 3.02
CA SER A 402 -10.34 -26.69 3.55
C SER A 402 -9.16 -27.41 4.21
N LYS A 403 -9.43 -28.58 4.82
CA LYS A 403 -8.41 -29.50 5.35
C LYS A 403 -7.70 -30.31 4.26
N GLY A 404 -8.06 -30.15 2.98
CA GLY A 404 -7.51 -30.91 1.86
C GLY A 404 -7.91 -32.39 1.82
N ILE A 405 -8.88 -32.80 2.65
CA ILE A 405 -9.33 -34.19 2.80
C ILE A 405 -10.14 -34.59 1.57
N ILE A 406 -11.10 -33.74 1.19
CA ILE A 406 -11.91 -33.94 -0.01
C ILE A 406 -11.45 -33.01 -1.15
N LYS A 407 -11.70 -33.46 -2.37
CA LYS A 407 -11.53 -32.67 -3.59
C LYS A 407 -12.73 -32.89 -4.49
N GLY A 408 -13.07 -31.86 -5.27
CA GLY A 408 -14.03 -31.97 -6.37
C GLY A 408 -13.45 -32.71 -7.56
N TYR A 409 -14.29 -32.89 -8.56
CA TYR A 409 -13.92 -33.39 -9.88
C TYR A 409 -13.21 -32.29 -10.68
N SER A 410 -12.46 -32.68 -11.72
CA SER A 410 -11.73 -31.76 -12.58
C SER A 410 -12.59 -30.72 -13.31
N ASN A 411 -13.90 -30.97 -13.42
CA ASN A 411 -14.87 -30.04 -13.99
C ASN A 411 -15.45 -29.02 -12.97
N GLY A 412 -14.88 -28.94 -11.76
CA GLY A 412 -15.30 -28.01 -10.71
C GLY A 412 -16.54 -28.43 -9.92
N THR A 413 -17.02 -29.67 -10.07
CA THR A 413 -18.20 -30.19 -9.33
C THR A 413 -17.79 -31.04 -8.12
N PHE A 414 -18.63 -31.14 -7.08
CA PHE A 414 -18.49 -32.06 -5.95
C PHE A 414 -19.35 -33.32 -6.08
N ARG A 415 -20.51 -33.22 -6.72
CA ARG A 415 -21.55 -34.26 -6.88
C ARG A 415 -22.02 -34.83 -5.54
N PRO A 416 -22.64 -34.01 -4.67
CA PRO A 416 -22.97 -34.41 -3.30
C PRO A 416 -23.93 -35.62 -3.22
N GLY A 417 -24.81 -35.79 -4.21
CA GLY A 417 -25.77 -36.90 -4.29
C GLY A 417 -25.21 -38.20 -4.87
N ASN A 418 -24.00 -38.19 -5.43
CA ASN A 418 -23.38 -39.42 -5.93
C ASN A 418 -22.94 -40.31 -4.77
N GLN A 419 -22.99 -41.63 -4.97
CA GLN A 419 -22.45 -42.58 -4.01
C GLN A 419 -20.93 -42.47 -3.94
N VAL A 420 -20.39 -42.58 -2.72
CA VAL A 420 -18.94 -42.62 -2.51
C VAL A 420 -18.42 -44.03 -2.79
N THR A 421 -17.39 -44.14 -3.62
CA THR A 421 -16.75 -45.46 -3.84
C THR A 421 -15.82 -45.81 -2.69
N ARG A 422 -15.53 -47.10 -2.54
CA ARG A 422 -14.57 -47.60 -1.55
C ARG A 422 -13.17 -47.00 -1.73
N SER A 423 -12.71 -46.82 -2.97
CA SER A 423 -11.43 -46.15 -3.24
C SER A 423 -11.44 -44.67 -2.83
N GLN A 424 -12.55 -43.96 -3.07
CA GLN A 424 -12.69 -42.55 -2.65
C GLN A 424 -12.66 -42.42 -1.12
N ALA A 425 -13.36 -43.31 -0.40
CA ALA A 425 -13.34 -43.34 1.06
C ALA A 425 -11.93 -43.63 1.60
N ALA A 426 -11.22 -44.61 1.03
CA ALA A 426 -9.83 -44.89 1.37
C ALA A 426 -8.92 -43.67 1.14
N THR A 427 -9.07 -42.97 0.02
CA THR A 427 -8.32 -41.73 -0.27
C THR A 427 -8.62 -40.64 0.75
N MET A 428 -9.87 -40.40 1.10
CA MET A 428 -10.24 -39.37 2.09
C MET A 428 -9.68 -39.70 3.48
N ILE A 429 -9.82 -40.95 3.93
CA ILE A 429 -9.29 -41.39 5.23
C ILE A 429 -7.76 -41.31 5.27
N SER A 430 -7.08 -41.76 4.21
CA SER A 430 -5.62 -41.69 4.11
C SER A 430 -5.11 -40.25 4.23
N ARG A 431 -5.79 -39.28 3.62
CA ARG A 431 -5.44 -37.86 3.70
C ARG A 431 -5.69 -37.29 5.08
N ALA A 432 -6.85 -37.57 5.67
CA ALA A 432 -7.21 -37.05 6.98
C ALA A 432 -6.26 -37.54 8.09
N LEU A 433 -5.75 -38.76 7.97
CA LEU A 433 -4.78 -39.33 8.91
C LEU A 433 -3.31 -39.01 8.56
N GLY A 434 -3.05 -38.31 7.46
CA GLY A 434 -1.69 -38.00 7.00
C GLY A 434 -0.83 -39.25 6.76
N LEU A 435 -1.43 -40.36 6.32
CA LEU A 435 -0.69 -41.62 6.15
C LEU A 435 0.40 -41.47 5.09
N SER A 436 1.59 -42.02 5.36
CA SER A 436 2.68 -42.06 4.40
C SER A 436 2.28 -42.91 3.18
N LEU A 437 2.38 -42.31 2.00
CA LEU A 437 2.19 -42.99 0.72
C LEU A 437 3.51 -43.53 0.13
N ASN A 438 4.62 -43.32 0.84
CA ASN A 438 5.94 -43.81 0.45
C ASN A 438 6.14 -45.22 1.01
N ASN A 439 6.66 -46.12 0.17
CA ASN A 439 7.01 -47.50 0.53
C ASN A 439 5.85 -48.31 1.14
N VAL A 440 4.61 -48.06 0.70
CA VAL A 440 3.45 -48.85 1.11
C VAL A 440 3.65 -50.34 0.76
N THR A 441 3.27 -51.23 1.68
CA THR A 441 3.35 -52.67 1.45
C THR A 441 2.15 -53.11 0.62
N ASN A 442 2.40 -53.83 -0.48
CA ASN A 442 1.33 -54.34 -1.33
C ASN A 442 0.33 -55.19 -0.53
N PRO A 443 -0.95 -54.78 -0.43
CA PRO A 443 -1.95 -55.52 0.34
C PRO A 443 -2.37 -56.85 -0.30
N GLY A 444 -2.01 -57.09 -1.57
CA GLY A 444 -2.25 -58.36 -2.28
C GLY A 444 -3.66 -58.49 -2.87
N TYR A 445 -4.38 -57.38 -3.07
CA TYR A 445 -5.69 -57.38 -3.70
C TYR A 445 -5.60 -57.78 -5.18
N ARG A 446 -6.43 -58.73 -5.61
CA ARG A 446 -6.44 -59.25 -7.00
C ARG A 446 -7.04 -58.27 -8.01
N ASP A 447 -7.80 -57.30 -7.54
CA ASP A 447 -8.61 -56.37 -8.33
C ASP A 447 -8.14 -54.91 -8.23
N VAL A 448 -6.96 -54.67 -7.65
CA VAL A 448 -6.33 -53.35 -7.59
C VAL A 448 -4.93 -53.44 -8.18
N SER A 449 -4.76 -52.93 -9.40
CA SER A 449 -3.43 -52.78 -10.01
C SER A 449 -2.59 -51.76 -9.23
N THR A 450 -1.27 -51.95 -9.21
CA THR A 450 -0.31 -50.96 -8.67
C THR A 450 -0.38 -49.61 -9.38
N ASP A 451 -0.88 -49.58 -10.62
CA ASP A 451 -1.06 -48.37 -11.43
C ASP A 451 -2.44 -47.72 -11.23
N PHE A 452 -3.31 -48.32 -10.40
CA PHE A 452 -4.62 -47.73 -10.10
C PHE A 452 -4.41 -46.39 -9.36
N HIS A 453 -5.16 -45.36 -9.74
CA HIS A 453 -4.94 -43.98 -9.26
C HIS A 453 -4.95 -43.83 -7.73
N SER A 454 -5.73 -44.64 -7.00
CA SER A 454 -5.77 -44.66 -5.53
C SER A 454 -5.04 -45.86 -4.90
N TYR A 455 -4.17 -46.56 -5.65
CA TYR A 455 -3.51 -47.77 -5.15
C TYR A 455 -2.74 -47.51 -3.85
N ARG A 456 -1.99 -46.39 -3.79
CA ARG A 456 -1.15 -46.07 -2.63
C ARG A 456 -1.99 -45.79 -1.39
N GLU A 457 -3.07 -45.05 -1.54
CA GLU A 457 -4.01 -44.76 -0.45
C GLU A 457 -4.70 -46.03 0.03
N ILE A 458 -5.16 -46.90 -0.89
CA ILE A 458 -5.75 -48.20 -0.57
C ILE A 458 -4.75 -49.07 0.22
N ALA A 459 -3.51 -49.15 -0.25
CA ALA A 459 -2.45 -49.88 0.43
C ALA A 459 -2.18 -49.30 1.83
N ALA A 460 -2.07 -47.98 1.96
CA ALA A 460 -1.81 -47.30 3.22
C ALA A 460 -2.91 -47.57 4.27
N VAL A 461 -4.19 -47.37 3.92
CA VAL A 461 -5.30 -47.63 4.87
C VAL A 461 -5.44 -49.12 5.22
N THR A 462 -5.05 -50.01 4.32
CA THR A 462 -5.03 -51.46 4.59
C THR A 462 -3.86 -51.85 5.50
N ASN A 463 -2.66 -51.30 5.25
CA ASN A 463 -1.48 -51.50 6.10
C ASN A 463 -1.73 -50.95 7.51
N ALA A 464 -2.51 -49.87 7.64
CA ALA A 464 -2.96 -49.30 8.91
C ALA A 464 -4.09 -50.10 9.60
N GLY A 465 -4.60 -51.17 8.98
CA GLY A 465 -5.67 -52.01 9.55
C GLY A 465 -7.07 -51.41 9.52
N ILE A 466 -7.25 -50.28 8.82
CA ILE A 466 -8.53 -49.57 8.71
C ILE A 466 -9.48 -50.33 7.78
N PHE A 467 -8.99 -50.67 6.58
CA PHE A 467 -9.68 -51.57 5.67
C PHE A 467 -9.19 -53.02 5.89
N PRO A 468 -10.09 -54.02 5.83
CA PRO A 468 -9.71 -55.41 6.02
C PRO A 468 -8.88 -55.94 4.84
N LYS A 469 -7.87 -56.75 5.15
CA LYS A 469 -7.06 -57.47 4.15
C LYS A 469 -7.81 -58.71 3.65
N ASN A 470 -8.49 -58.57 2.53
CA ASN A 470 -9.23 -59.63 1.81
C ASN A 470 -8.57 -59.96 0.46
N ALA A 471 -9.09 -60.96 -0.26
CA ALA A 471 -8.60 -61.28 -1.61
C ALA A 471 -8.87 -60.19 -2.66
N THR A 472 -9.92 -59.38 -2.47
CA THR A 472 -10.34 -58.28 -3.34
C THR A 472 -10.69 -57.05 -2.52
N PHE A 473 -10.41 -55.85 -3.04
CA PHE A 473 -10.77 -54.58 -2.41
C PHE A 473 -12.09 -54.02 -2.92
N ARG A 474 -12.41 -54.23 -4.20
CA ARG A 474 -13.54 -53.68 -4.96
C ARG A 474 -13.55 -52.15 -4.99
N PRO A 475 -12.55 -51.51 -5.64
CA PRO A 475 -12.33 -50.07 -5.52
C PRO A 475 -13.47 -49.21 -6.07
N ASN A 476 -14.21 -49.72 -7.05
CA ASN A 476 -15.29 -48.99 -7.72
C ASN A 476 -16.68 -49.28 -7.15
N ASP A 477 -16.80 -50.24 -6.22
CA ASP A 477 -18.07 -50.50 -5.54
C ASP A 477 -18.39 -49.33 -4.60
N ASN A 478 -19.69 -49.05 -4.43
CA ASN A 478 -20.17 -48.06 -3.48
C ASN A 478 -19.89 -48.52 -2.05
N LEU A 479 -19.57 -47.57 -1.19
CA LEU A 479 -19.39 -47.83 0.24
C LEU A 479 -20.76 -47.90 0.92
N THR A 480 -21.04 -49.02 1.58
CA THR A 480 -22.26 -49.17 2.39
C THR A 480 -22.13 -48.48 3.74
N ARG A 481 -23.26 -48.19 4.40
CA ARG A 481 -23.28 -47.62 5.76
C ARG A 481 -22.56 -48.51 6.78
N ALA A 482 -22.65 -49.83 6.63
CA ALA A 482 -21.93 -50.79 7.47
C ALA A 482 -20.41 -50.66 7.30
N GLU A 483 -19.93 -50.60 6.06
CA GLU A 483 -18.52 -50.47 5.76
C GLU A 483 -17.98 -49.11 6.21
N MET A 484 -18.74 -48.03 5.96
CA MET A 484 -18.45 -46.69 6.48
C MET A 484 -18.28 -46.69 7.99
N ALA A 485 -19.20 -47.33 8.73
CA ALA A 485 -19.10 -47.42 10.18
C ALA A 485 -17.83 -48.14 10.63
N ALA A 486 -17.54 -49.29 10.02
CA ALA A 486 -16.35 -50.06 10.37
C ALA A 486 -15.05 -49.28 10.11
N VAL A 487 -14.92 -48.64 8.95
CA VAL A 487 -13.66 -47.95 8.59
C VAL A 487 -13.47 -46.65 9.37
N LEU A 488 -14.53 -45.88 9.63
CA LEU A 488 -14.41 -44.65 10.44
C LEU A 488 -14.09 -44.95 11.90
N VAL A 489 -14.74 -45.97 12.49
CA VAL A 489 -14.46 -46.39 13.87
C VAL A 489 -13.03 -46.90 14.01
N LYS A 490 -12.55 -47.70 13.05
CA LYS A 490 -11.15 -48.18 13.06
C LYS A 490 -10.15 -47.07 12.83
N ALA A 491 -10.43 -46.14 11.90
CA ALA A 491 -9.54 -45.03 11.57
C ALA A 491 -9.25 -44.13 12.78
N TYR A 492 -10.25 -43.90 13.64
CA TYR A 492 -10.15 -42.99 14.79
C TYR A 492 -10.23 -43.70 16.15
N ASN A 493 -10.17 -45.03 16.17
CA ASN A 493 -10.33 -45.87 17.36
C ASN A 493 -11.54 -45.44 18.22
N LEU A 494 -12.66 -45.17 17.57
CA LEU A 494 -13.85 -44.64 18.24
C LEU A 494 -14.42 -45.69 19.20
N THR A 495 -14.73 -45.23 20.41
CA THR A 495 -15.41 -46.02 21.43
C THR A 495 -16.66 -45.28 21.87
N GLY A 496 -17.67 -46.01 22.33
CA GLY A 496 -18.92 -45.41 22.78
C GLY A 496 -20.05 -46.42 22.76
N THR A 497 -21.09 -46.15 23.54
CA THR A 497 -22.32 -46.93 23.58
C THR A 497 -23.49 -46.06 23.19
N TYR A 498 -24.50 -46.66 22.57
CA TYR A 498 -25.78 -46.04 22.29
C TYR A 498 -26.85 -46.80 23.08
N ASP A 499 -27.57 -46.08 23.94
CA ASP A 499 -28.53 -46.66 24.89
C ASP A 499 -29.88 -47.02 24.23
N GLY A 500 -30.12 -46.55 23.01
CA GLY A 500 -31.33 -46.87 22.25
C GLY A 500 -31.24 -48.22 21.52
N ALA A 501 -32.39 -48.65 20.97
CA ALA A 501 -32.47 -49.90 20.22
C ALA A 501 -31.92 -49.75 18.79
N ILE A 502 -31.22 -50.78 18.31
CA ILE A 502 -30.79 -50.93 16.91
C ILE A 502 -31.24 -52.32 16.45
N THR A 503 -32.28 -52.39 15.62
CA THR A 503 -32.99 -53.66 15.35
C THR A 503 -32.54 -54.38 14.08
N ASP A 504 -31.84 -53.71 13.18
CA ASP A 504 -31.47 -54.22 11.86
C ASP A 504 -29.98 -54.56 11.70
N VAL A 505 -29.20 -54.45 12.76
CA VAL A 505 -27.77 -54.82 12.81
C VAL A 505 -27.61 -56.08 13.65
N ARG A 506 -27.41 -57.23 12.98
CA ARG A 506 -27.31 -58.56 13.63
C ARG A 506 -25.88 -58.99 13.93
N ASP A 507 -24.91 -58.46 13.19
CA ASP A 507 -23.49 -58.75 13.41
C ASP A 507 -23.02 -58.02 14.68
N PRO A 508 -22.52 -58.74 15.71
CA PRO A 508 -22.11 -58.12 16.97
C PRO A 508 -20.95 -57.12 16.85
N GLU A 509 -20.02 -57.33 15.92
CA GLU A 509 -18.90 -56.42 15.71
C GLU A 509 -19.36 -55.15 14.98
N LEU A 510 -20.22 -55.30 13.96
CA LEU A 510 -20.84 -54.15 13.32
C LEU A 510 -21.71 -53.36 14.30
N LEU A 511 -22.44 -54.04 15.19
CA LEU A 511 -23.26 -53.38 16.21
C LEU A 511 -22.41 -52.48 17.12
N LYS A 512 -21.23 -52.94 17.55
CA LYS A 512 -20.28 -52.10 18.32
C LYS A 512 -19.85 -50.86 17.55
N HIS A 513 -19.55 -51.00 16.26
CA HIS A 513 -19.17 -49.85 15.42
C HIS A 513 -20.32 -48.83 15.29
N VAL A 514 -21.55 -49.32 15.08
CA VAL A 514 -22.73 -48.44 14.99
C VAL A 514 -23.00 -47.76 16.34
N GLN A 515 -22.89 -48.47 17.46
CA GLN A 515 -23.03 -47.90 18.80
C GLN A 515 -21.96 -46.84 19.09
N ALA A 516 -20.71 -47.08 18.69
CA ALA A 516 -19.65 -46.09 18.84
C ALA A 516 -19.96 -44.82 18.03
N LEU A 517 -20.40 -44.94 16.78
CA LEU A 517 -20.77 -43.75 15.99
C LEU A 517 -21.98 -43.02 16.58
N ALA A 518 -23.03 -43.74 16.97
CA ALA A 518 -24.25 -43.14 17.49
C ALA A 518 -24.05 -42.52 18.87
N GLY A 519 -23.30 -43.18 19.76
CA GLY A 519 -22.95 -42.66 21.08
C GLY A 519 -22.09 -41.41 21.06
N ASN A 520 -21.35 -41.17 19.96
CA ASN A 520 -20.56 -39.95 19.75
C ASN A 520 -21.31 -38.89 18.91
N GLY A 521 -22.61 -39.05 18.63
CA GLY A 521 -23.37 -38.09 17.82
C GLY A 521 -22.92 -37.99 16.35
N ILE A 522 -22.19 -38.99 15.85
CA ILE A 522 -21.69 -38.98 14.47
C ILE A 522 -22.80 -39.41 13.51
N THR A 523 -23.51 -40.49 13.84
CA THR A 523 -24.68 -40.97 13.08
C THR A 523 -25.93 -40.96 13.94
N ASN A 524 -27.07 -40.68 13.30
CA ASN A 524 -28.38 -40.86 13.91
C ASN A 524 -28.91 -42.26 13.64
N ILE A 525 -29.64 -42.82 14.60
CA ILE A 525 -30.50 -44.00 14.43
C ILE A 525 -31.88 -43.49 14.01
N TYR A 526 -32.48 -44.13 13.00
CA TYR A 526 -33.80 -43.71 12.49
C TYR A 526 -34.89 -43.94 13.55
N SER A 527 -36.01 -43.22 13.43
CA SER A 527 -37.14 -43.30 14.37
C SER A 527 -37.80 -44.68 14.47
N ASP A 528 -37.52 -45.56 13.50
CA ASP A 528 -37.94 -46.98 13.46
C ASP A 528 -36.91 -47.92 14.12
N ASN A 529 -35.93 -47.38 14.85
CA ASN A 529 -34.80 -48.09 15.48
C ASN A 529 -33.87 -48.81 14.49
N THR A 530 -33.81 -48.36 13.23
CA THR A 530 -32.92 -48.94 12.21
C THR A 530 -31.67 -48.09 11.98
N PHE A 531 -30.57 -48.72 11.58
CA PHE A 531 -29.34 -48.07 11.10
C PHE A 531 -29.23 -48.09 9.57
N ARG A 532 -29.87 -49.05 8.91
CA ARG A 532 -29.87 -49.33 7.46
C ARG A 532 -28.47 -49.68 6.92
N PRO A 533 -27.82 -50.76 7.42
CA PRO A 533 -26.42 -51.06 7.16
C PRO A 533 -26.09 -51.29 5.67
N ASN A 534 -27.05 -51.76 4.88
CA ASN A 534 -26.85 -52.11 3.47
C ASN A 534 -27.07 -50.94 2.50
N ASN A 535 -27.50 -49.77 2.99
CA ASN A 535 -27.66 -48.62 2.10
C ASN A 535 -26.29 -48.04 1.74
N ASP A 536 -26.15 -47.65 0.47
CA ASP A 536 -24.97 -46.91 0.01
C ASP A 536 -24.93 -45.52 0.63
N VAL A 537 -23.71 -45.00 0.82
CA VAL A 537 -23.45 -43.69 1.39
C VAL A 537 -23.13 -42.69 0.28
N THR A 538 -23.90 -41.61 0.22
CA THR A 538 -23.60 -40.50 -0.69
C THR A 538 -22.36 -39.73 -0.25
N ARG A 539 -21.71 -39.02 -1.17
CA ARG A 539 -20.56 -38.15 -0.85
C ARG A 539 -20.91 -37.12 0.23
N ALA A 540 -22.10 -36.52 0.17
CA ALA A 540 -22.57 -35.61 1.20
C ALA A 540 -22.72 -36.29 2.57
N GLN A 541 -23.33 -37.48 2.62
CA GLN A 541 -23.47 -38.24 3.87
C GLN A 541 -22.11 -38.64 4.45
N PHE A 542 -21.19 -39.11 3.62
CA PHE A 542 -19.83 -39.43 4.07
C PHE A 542 -19.13 -38.20 4.64
N SER A 543 -19.22 -37.05 3.97
CA SER A 543 -18.69 -35.78 4.47
C SER A 543 -19.30 -35.36 5.80
N ALA A 544 -20.60 -35.55 6.00
CA ALA A 544 -21.27 -35.24 7.27
C ALA A 544 -20.78 -36.14 8.41
N PHE A 545 -20.71 -37.46 8.21
CA PHE A 545 -20.16 -38.37 9.23
C PHE A 545 -18.70 -38.03 9.54
N PHE A 546 -17.92 -37.72 8.51
CA PHE A 546 -16.49 -37.52 8.69
C PHE A 546 -16.16 -36.18 9.37
N SER A 547 -16.84 -35.10 9.00
CA SER A 547 -16.66 -33.79 9.66
C SER A 547 -17.01 -33.85 11.15
N ARG A 548 -18.07 -34.57 11.56
CA ARG A 548 -18.46 -34.79 12.97
C ARG A 548 -17.42 -35.53 13.82
N ILE A 549 -16.58 -36.35 13.18
CA ILE A 549 -15.44 -36.99 13.85
C ILE A 549 -14.35 -35.96 14.11
N LEU A 550 -14.09 -35.08 13.14
CA LEU A 550 -12.98 -34.14 13.16
C LEU A 550 -13.27 -32.85 13.94
N ASP A 551 -14.54 -32.46 14.06
CA ASP A 551 -14.97 -31.26 14.76
C ASP A 551 -16.36 -31.51 15.37
N GLU A 552 -16.43 -31.44 16.70
CA GLU A 552 -17.63 -31.75 17.48
C GLU A 552 -18.75 -30.73 17.23
N SER A 553 -18.44 -29.54 16.72
CA SER A 553 -19.44 -28.50 16.41
C SER A 553 -20.37 -28.87 15.25
N PHE A 554 -20.09 -29.95 14.51
CA PHE A 554 -20.98 -30.52 13.50
C PHE A 554 -21.90 -31.62 14.04
N ARG A 555 -21.76 -32.02 15.30
CA ARG A 555 -22.63 -33.02 15.94
C ARG A 555 -23.95 -32.36 16.31
N ASP A 556 -25.04 -33.06 16.01
CA ASP A 556 -26.42 -32.61 16.26
C ASP A 556 -26.81 -32.74 17.74
#